data_AF-A2EHE3-F1
#
_entry.id   AF-A2EHE3-F1
#
_cell.length_a   1.000
_cell.length_b   1.000
_cell.length_c   1.000
_cell.angle_alpha   90.00
_cell.angle_beta   90.00
_cell.angle_gamma   90.00
#
_symmetry.space_group_name_H-M   'P 1'
#
loop_
_entity.id
_entity.type
_entity.pdbx_description
1 polymer ?
#
loop_
_entity_poly.entity_id
_entity_poly.type
_entity_poly.pdbx_seq_one_letter_code
_entity_poly.pdbx_strand_id
1 'polypeptide(L)'
;MSFDKYFAATECAFADEHDEFSKRVRNIGMKWDELSSTDEETCNLVKELSQLKLLLRRGHLQILRTKEECIHMKLRNAQLAFHVRQLQAEIRRFLPYTSVKNEPSTEYVLSIDKTEIIEKAKKQVAADDKLNQDISDILKQWHEITDLQTKVFNEERQIQQADSQQFKVFSNDYYKQNEMTHKLLDKVHSELLHNYLMAERASKSLLANRQSTQKGIDTRITSLSHELEGLGDKLERKLAESKVKMDKKLEINTKLMKEGIKRQEAYNASAAIDAAKMQKQLSDDLFYFQDKVEELKRKEKKINNQKEFNFAEAEQLISKLESEYNAIISAAAAVPSLDAEHHINLINSVAHAVSEHVDKSKSSSMLDSQAKQLGSAIKKSHKK
;
A
#
# COMPACT_ATOMS: atom_id res chain seq x y z
N MET A 1 5.16 -9.05 8.97
CA MET A 1 4.91 -9.01 7.51
C MET A 1 5.00 -7.57 7.06
N SER A 2 5.73 -7.25 5.99
CA SER A 2 5.78 -5.87 5.47
C SER A 2 4.49 -5.55 4.73
N PHE A 3 3.82 -4.46 5.10
CA PHE A 3 2.55 -4.02 4.51
C PHE A 3 2.63 -3.89 2.98
N ASP A 4 3.79 -3.48 2.45
CA ASP A 4 4.02 -3.35 1.01
C ASP A 4 3.90 -4.68 0.25
N LYS A 5 4.29 -5.80 0.88
CA LYS A 5 4.14 -7.13 0.26
C LYS A 5 2.68 -7.59 0.24
N TYR A 6 1.90 -7.20 1.25
CA TYR A 6 0.47 -7.48 1.28
C TYR A 6 -0.26 -6.65 0.21
N PHE A 7 0.04 -5.35 0.10
CA PHE A 7 -0.55 -4.46 -0.91
C PHE A 7 -0.23 -4.91 -2.34
N ALA A 8 1.04 -5.23 -2.62
CA ALA A 8 1.44 -5.75 -3.93
C ALA A 8 0.76 -7.10 -4.26
N ALA A 9 0.63 -7.99 -3.28
CA ALA A 9 -0.08 -9.26 -3.47
C ALA A 9 -1.57 -9.05 -3.74
N THR A 10 -2.21 -8.10 -3.06
CA THR A 10 -3.61 -7.75 -3.33
C THR A 10 -3.81 -7.05 -4.67
N GLU A 11 -2.90 -6.17 -5.10
CA GLU A 11 -2.98 -5.54 -6.42
C GLU A 11 -2.80 -6.57 -7.55
N CYS A 12 -1.85 -7.49 -7.43
CA CYS A 12 -1.71 -8.58 -8.38
C CYS A 12 -2.96 -9.47 -8.43
N ALA A 13 -3.54 -9.82 -7.26
CA ALA A 13 -4.76 -10.62 -7.22
C ALA A 13 -5.96 -9.91 -7.88
N PHE A 14 -6.12 -8.60 -7.65
CA PHE A 14 -7.15 -7.80 -8.32
C PHE A 14 -6.93 -7.68 -9.83
N ALA A 15 -5.66 -7.53 -10.26
CA ALA A 15 -5.32 -7.49 -11.68
C ALA A 15 -5.60 -8.84 -12.37
N ASP A 16 -5.26 -9.95 -11.72
CA ASP A 16 -5.53 -11.30 -12.21
C ASP A 16 -7.03 -11.57 -12.31
N GLU A 17 -7.82 -11.19 -11.30
CA GLU A 17 -9.29 -11.31 -11.33
C GLU A 17 -9.91 -10.45 -12.45
N HIS A 18 -9.41 -9.23 -12.66
CA HIS A 18 -9.87 -8.35 -13.73
C HIS A 18 -9.56 -8.92 -15.13
N ASP A 19 -8.36 -9.48 -15.31
CA ASP A 19 -7.96 -10.13 -16.56
C ASP A 19 -8.76 -11.40 -16.82
N GLU A 20 -9.03 -12.20 -15.78
CA GLU A 20 -9.88 -13.38 -15.90
C GLU A 20 -11.32 -13.01 -16.24
N PHE A 21 -11.86 -11.96 -15.61
CA PHE A 21 -13.18 -11.41 -15.94
C PHE A 21 -13.24 -10.90 -17.39
N SER A 22 -12.22 -10.14 -17.81
CA SER A 22 -12.10 -9.63 -19.18
C SER A 22 -12.03 -10.75 -20.23
N LYS A 23 -11.32 -11.85 -19.92
CA LYS A 23 -11.29 -13.06 -20.77
C LYS A 23 -12.66 -13.73 -20.84
N ARG A 24 -13.39 -13.83 -19.72
CA ARG A 24 -14.76 -14.39 -19.72
C ARG A 24 -15.70 -13.52 -20.56
N VAL A 25 -15.64 -12.20 -20.44
CA VAL A 25 -16.45 -11.28 -21.25
C VAL A 25 -16.14 -11.44 -22.74
N ARG A 26 -14.86 -11.52 -23.13
CA ARG A 26 -14.48 -11.81 -24.53
C ARG A 26 -15.01 -13.15 -25.03
N ASN A 27 -14.90 -14.22 -24.23
CA ASN A 27 -15.43 -15.53 -24.60
C ASN A 27 -16.96 -15.51 -24.76
N ILE A 28 -17.68 -14.75 -23.94
CA ILE A 28 -19.13 -14.55 -24.10
C ILE A 28 -19.42 -13.80 -25.40
N GLY A 29 -18.65 -12.76 -25.72
CA GLY A 29 -18.75 -12.04 -26.99
C GLY A 29 -18.54 -12.94 -28.21
N MET A 30 -17.49 -13.77 -28.21
CA MET A 30 -17.24 -14.73 -29.31
C MET A 30 -18.40 -15.72 -29.48
N LYS A 31 -18.93 -16.28 -28.38
CA LYS A 31 -20.10 -17.17 -28.44
C LYS A 31 -21.34 -16.48 -28.97
N TRP A 32 -21.51 -15.19 -28.66
CA TRP A 32 -22.62 -14.39 -29.18
C TRP A 32 -22.48 -14.19 -30.69
N ASP A 33 -21.28 -13.91 -31.18
CA ASP A 33 -21.02 -13.75 -32.61
C ASP A 33 -21.24 -15.08 -33.37
N GLU A 34 -20.78 -16.21 -32.81
CA GLU A 34 -21.06 -17.55 -33.35
C GLU A 34 -22.56 -17.85 -33.40
N LEU A 35 -23.29 -17.54 -32.33
CA LEU A 35 -24.75 -17.70 -32.27
C LEU A 35 -25.46 -16.82 -33.30
N SER A 36 -25.04 -15.56 -33.44
CA SER A 36 -25.61 -14.63 -34.43
C SER A 36 -25.35 -15.10 -35.86
N SER A 37 -24.15 -15.60 -36.15
CA SER A 37 -23.80 -16.13 -37.48
C SER A 37 -24.63 -17.35 -37.82
N THR A 38 -24.78 -18.28 -36.87
CA THR A 38 -25.60 -19.48 -37.07
C THR A 38 -27.08 -19.15 -37.24
N ASP A 39 -27.62 -18.18 -36.51
CA ASP A 39 -29.00 -17.73 -36.67
C ASP A 39 -29.24 -17.09 -38.06
N GLU A 40 -28.26 -16.31 -38.56
CA GLU A 40 -28.30 -15.73 -39.90
C GLU A 40 -28.24 -16.78 -41.00
N GLU A 41 -27.36 -17.77 -40.89
CA GLU A 41 -27.31 -18.94 -41.80
C GLU A 41 -28.64 -19.70 -41.82
N THR A 42 -29.22 -19.94 -40.64
CA THR A 42 -30.51 -20.63 -40.50
C THR A 42 -31.63 -19.83 -41.17
N CYS A 43 -31.67 -18.52 -40.98
CA CYS A 43 -32.62 -17.63 -41.65
C CYS A 43 -32.49 -17.67 -43.18
N ASN A 44 -31.27 -17.72 -43.71
CA ASN A 44 -31.03 -17.80 -45.15
C ASN A 44 -31.50 -19.14 -45.72
N LEU A 45 -31.19 -20.26 -45.05
CA LEU A 45 -31.69 -21.60 -45.41
C LEU A 45 -33.22 -21.66 -45.45
N VAL A 46 -33.91 -21.06 -44.48
CA VAL A 46 -35.39 -21.00 -44.45
C VAL A 46 -35.94 -20.20 -45.65
N LYS A 47 -35.29 -19.09 -46.02
CA LYS A 47 -35.68 -18.31 -47.20
C LYS A 47 -35.52 -19.12 -48.49
N GLU A 48 -34.40 -19.82 -48.66
CA GLU A 48 -34.14 -20.68 -49.82
C GLU A 48 -35.17 -21.82 -49.92
N LEU A 49 -35.46 -22.51 -48.81
CA LEU A 49 -36.47 -23.55 -48.76
C LEU A 49 -37.87 -23.02 -49.11
N SER A 50 -38.21 -21.81 -48.67
CA SER A 50 -39.47 -21.16 -49.02
C SER A 50 -39.56 -20.85 -50.53
N GLN A 51 -38.45 -20.44 -51.16
CA GLN A 51 -38.39 -20.20 -52.60
C GLN A 51 -38.52 -21.52 -53.39
N LEU A 52 -37.79 -22.57 -52.98
CA LEU A 52 -37.89 -23.91 -53.55
C LEU A 52 -39.33 -24.46 -53.47
N LYS A 53 -39.99 -24.29 -52.33
CA LYS A 53 -41.40 -24.68 -52.14
C LYS A 53 -42.33 -23.94 -53.10
N LEU A 54 -42.13 -22.64 -53.31
CA LEU A 54 -42.90 -21.85 -54.28
C LEU A 54 -42.68 -22.32 -55.73
N LEU A 55 -41.44 -22.65 -56.09
CA LEU A 55 -41.10 -23.16 -57.42
C LEU A 55 -41.75 -24.53 -57.67
N LEU A 56 -41.68 -25.45 -56.71
CA LEU A 56 -42.34 -26.75 -56.77
C LEU A 56 -43.86 -26.62 -56.94
N ARG A 57 -44.51 -25.77 -56.14
CA ARG A 57 -45.95 -25.48 -56.25
C ARG A 57 -46.33 -24.96 -57.63
N ARG A 58 -45.57 -24.02 -58.19
CA ARG A 58 -45.78 -23.51 -59.55
C ARG A 58 -45.55 -24.59 -60.61
N GLY A 59 -44.51 -25.40 -60.44
CA GLY A 59 -44.18 -26.49 -61.37
C GLY A 59 -45.30 -27.51 -61.51
N HIS A 60 -45.89 -27.97 -60.40
CA HIS A 60 -47.00 -28.94 -60.44
C HIS A 60 -48.24 -28.40 -61.18
N LEU A 61 -48.62 -27.15 -60.92
CA LEU A 61 -49.74 -26.51 -61.62
C LEU A 61 -49.45 -26.31 -63.11
N GLN A 62 -48.21 -25.98 -63.47
CA GLN A 62 -47.81 -25.82 -64.85
C GLN A 62 -47.84 -27.15 -65.61
N ILE A 63 -47.41 -28.25 -64.99
CA ILE A 63 -47.53 -29.60 -65.58
C ILE A 63 -49.00 -29.96 -65.83
N LEU A 64 -49.89 -29.71 -64.87
CA LEU A 64 -51.33 -29.96 -65.04
C LEU A 64 -51.91 -29.14 -66.19
N ARG A 65 -51.55 -27.86 -66.28
CA ARG A 65 -51.96 -26.98 -67.39
C ARG A 65 -51.45 -27.46 -68.74
N THR A 66 -50.19 -27.88 -68.82
CA THR A 66 -49.63 -28.42 -70.07
C THR A 66 -50.34 -29.70 -70.49
N LYS A 67 -50.69 -30.59 -69.54
CA LYS A 67 -51.48 -31.79 -69.87
C LYS A 67 -52.88 -31.44 -70.37
N GLU A 68 -53.54 -30.45 -69.78
CA GLU A 68 -54.84 -29.93 -70.24
C GLU A 68 -54.76 -29.35 -71.66
N GLU A 69 -53.74 -28.52 -71.93
CA GLU A 69 -53.47 -27.96 -73.26
C GLU A 69 -53.23 -29.07 -74.30
N CYS A 70 -52.49 -30.13 -73.94
CA CYS A 70 -52.32 -31.31 -74.80
C CYS A 70 -53.65 -31.99 -75.15
N ILE A 71 -54.58 -32.13 -74.20
CA ILE A 71 -55.92 -32.69 -74.49
C ILE A 71 -56.70 -31.77 -75.43
N HIS A 72 -56.68 -30.46 -75.21
CA HIS A 72 -57.31 -29.50 -76.11
C HIS A 72 -56.76 -29.59 -77.54
N MET A 73 -55.44 -29.75 -77.68
CA MET A 73 -54.82 -29.97 -78.99
C MET A 73 -55.27 -31.28 -79.62
N LYS A 74 -55.37 -32.38 -78.86
CA LYS A 74 -55.91 -33.66 -79.38
C LYS A 74 -57.34 -33.52 -79.87
N LEU A 75 -58.21 -32.85 -79.12
CA LEU A 75 -59.59 -32.57 -79.52
C LEU A 75 -59.65 -31.76 -80.81
N ARG A 76 -58.85 -30.69 -80.90
CA ARG A 76 -58.80 -29.85 -82.09
C ARG A 76 -58.27 -30.60 -83.31
N ASN A 77 -57.28 -31.48 -83.13
CA ASN A 77 -56.81 -32.35 -84.20
C ASN A 77 -57.87 -33.35 -84.66
N ALA A 78 -58.64 -33.94 -83.74
CA ALA A 78 -59.74 -34.83 -84.09
C ALA A 78 -60.84 -34.10 -84.88
N GLN A 79 -61.20 -32.87 -84.47
CA GLN A 79 -62.13 -32.00 -85.19
C GLN A 79 -61.63 -31.65 -86.60
N LEU A 80 -60.37 -31.23 -86.73
CA LEU A 80 -59.77 -30.93 -88.03
C LEU A 80 -59.73 -32.17 -88.92
N ALA A 81 -59.38 -33.33 -88.39
CA ALA A 81 -59.38 -34.59 -89.14
C ALA A 81 -60.78 -34.99 -89.61
N PHE A 82 -61.83 -34.65 -88.85
CA PHE A 82 -63.21 -34.84 -89.29
C PHE A 82 -63.60 -33.85 -90.38
N HIS A 83 -63.30 -32.55 -90.22
CA HIS A 83 -63.58 -31.55 -91.26
C HIS A 83 -62.85 -31.83 -92.57
N VAL A 84 -61.60 -32.28 -92.52
CA VAL A 84 -60.86 -32.71 -93.71
C VAL A 84 -61.56 -33.88 -94.39
N ARG A 85 -62.07 -34.85 -93.63
CA ARG A 85 -62.86 -35.97 -94.19
C ARG A 85 -64.18 -35.51 -94.79
N GLN A 86 -64.90 -34.60 -94.14
CA GLN A 86 -66.12 -34.00 -94.68
C GLN A 86 -65.84 -33.28 -96.01
N LEU A 87 -64.79 -32.44 -96.05
CA LEU A 87 -64.36 -31.75 -97.26
C LEU A 87 -63.95 -32.74 -98.35
N GLN A 88 -63.19 -33.79 -98.03
CA GLN A 88 -62.84 -34.84 -98.99
C GLN A 88 -64.07 -35.57 -99.54
N ALA A 89 -65.07 -35.84 -98.70
CA ALA A 89 -66.33 -36.45 -99.13
C ALA A 89 -67.12 -35.52 -100.06
N GLU A 90 -67.17 -34.22 -99.75
CA GLU A 90 -67.77 -33.20 -100.62
C GLU A 90 -67.01 -33.07 -101.95
N ILE A 91 -65.68 -32.97 -101.92
CA ILE A 91 -64.84 -32.95 -103.12
C ILE A 91 -65.10 -34.19 -103.98
N ARG A 92 -65.12 -35.39 -103.40
CA ARG A 92 -65.43 -36.63 -104.13
C ARG A 92 -66.85 -36.63 -104.72
N ARG A 93 -67.83 -36.07 -104.00
CA ARG A 93 -69.20 -35.91 -104.49
C ARG A 93 -69.27 -34.98 -105.70
N PHE A 94 -68.49 -33.90 -105.69
CA PHE A 94 -68.47 -32.91 -106.77
C PHE A 94 -67.52 -33.27 -107.92
N LEU A 95 -66.56 -34.18 -107.72
CA LEU A 95 -65.55 -34.59 -108.70
C LEU A 95 -66.11 -35.00 -110.08
N PRO A 96 -67.22 -35.75 -110.20
CA PRO A 96 -67.79 -36.10 -111.51
C PRO A 96 -68.30 -34.90 -112.31
N TYR A 97 -68.46 -33.75 -111.66
CA TYR A 97 -69.06 -32.54 -112.22
C TYR A 97 -68.04 -31.42 -112.45
N THR A 98 -66.76 -31.67 -112.17
CA THR A 98 -65.71 -30.69 -112.40
C THR A 98 -65.31 -30.74 -113.87
N SER A 99 -65.36 -29.58 -114.54
CA SER A 99 -65.03 -29.45 -115.95
C SER A 99 -63.52 -29.30 -116.17
N VAL A 100 -62.71 -30.24 -115.65
CA VAL A 100 -61.26 -30.18 -115.87
C VAL A 100 -60.90 -31.01 -117.09
N LYS A 101 -60.91 -30.36 -118.27
CA LYS A 101 -60.15 -30.83 -119.42
C LYS A 101 -58.66 -30.56 -119.13
N ASN A 102 -57.93 -31.61 -118.75
CA ASN A 102 -56.49 -31.80 -118.99
C ASN A 102 -55.41 -30.94 -118.29
N GLU A 103 -55.63 -30.24 -117.16
CA GLU A 103 -54.49 -29.71 -116.37
C GLU A 103 -54.68 -29.87 -114.84
N PRO A 104 -53.61 -30.22 -114.09
CA PRO A 104 -53.67 -30.33 -112.63
C PRO A 104 -53.66 -28.93 -112.01
N SER A 105 -54.84 -28.37 -111.77
CA SER A 105 -55.05 -27.11 -111.06
C SER A 105 -55.70 -27.36 -109.70
N THR A 106 -55.39 -26.52 -108.71
CA THR A 106 -56.03 -26.49 -107.37
C THR A 106 -57.45 -25.92 -107.38
N GLU A 107 -57.92 -25.40 -108.52
CA GLU A 107 -59.23 -24.77 -108.66
C GLU A 107 -60.17 -25.65 -109.49
N TYR A 108 -61.27 -26.09 -108.86
CA TYR A 108 -62.30 -26.87 -109.53
C TYR A 108 -63.40 -25.94 -110.07
N VAL A 109 -63.50 -25.81 -111.39
CA VAL A 109 -64.65 -25.15 -112.04
C VAL A 109 -65.80 -26.15 -112.11
N LEU A 110 -66.89 -25.86 -111.37
CA LEU A 110 -68.08 -26.70 -111.31
C LEU A 110 -69.05 -26.33 -112.42
N SER A 111 -69.33 -27.26 -113.33
CA SER A 111 -70.35 -27.10 -114.38
C SER A 111 -71.61 -27.87 -113.98
N ILE A 112 -72.34 -27.38 -112.96
CA ILE A 112 -73.58 -28.02 -112.46
C ILE A 112 -74.73 -27.02 -112.46
N ASP A 113 -75.90 -27.49 -112.87
CA ASP A 113 -77.16 -26.75 -112.77
C ASP A 113 -77.65 -26.71 -111.30
N LYS A 114 -78.07 -25.54 -110.81
CA LYS A 114 -78.32 -25.29 -109.36
C LYS A 114 -79.37 -26.24 -108.74
N THR A 115 -80.26 -26.80 -109.55
CA THR A 115 -81.36 -27.67 -109.14
C THR A 115 -80.91 -29.09 -108.75
N GLU A 116 -79.91 -29.68 -109.42
CA GLU A 116 -79.39 -31.02 -109.08
C GLU A 116 -78.58 -31.06 -107.77
N ILE A 117 -77.98 -29.92 -107.40
CA ILE A 117 -77.17 -29.78 -106.18
C ILE A 117 -78.04 -29.91 -104.92
N ILE A 118 -79.25 -29.35 -104.95
CA ILE A 118 -80.15 -29.22 -103.81
C ILE A 118 -80.73 -30.58 -103.39
N GLU A 119 -81.07 -31.45 -104.35
CA GLU A 119 -81.62 -32.78 -104.04
C GLU A 119 -80.58 -33.73 -103.42
N LYS A 120 -79.30 -33.64 -103.84
CA LYS A 120 -78.22 -34.49 -103.31
C LYS A 120 -77.59 -33.94 -102.01
N ALA A 121 -77.94 -32.72 -101.57
CA ALA A 121 -77.28 -32.01 -100.46
C ALA A 121 -77.54 -32.59 -99.06
N LYS A 122 -78.48 -33.53 -98.90
CA LYS A 122 -79.01 -33.90 -97.57
C LYS A 122 -78.30 -35.03 -96.84
N LYS A 123 -77.29 -35.71 -97.41
CA LYS A 123 -76.55 -36.73 -96.63
C LYS A 123 -75.49 -36.04 -95.78
N GLN A 124 -75.86 -35.63 -94.56
CA GLN A 124 -74.90 -35.34 -93.51
C GLN A 124 -73.95 -36.53 -93.39
N VAL A 125 -72.66 -36.29 -93.57
CA VAL A 125 -71.63 -37.32 -93.34
C VAL A 125 -71.71 -37.68 -91.86
N ALA A 126 -72.17 -38.90 -91.56
CA ALA A 126 -72.22 -39.41 -90.20
C ALA A 126 -70.81 -39.43 -89.61
N ALA A 127 -70.71 -39.25 -88.29
CA ALA A 127 -69.43 -39.39 -87.60
C ALA A 127 -68.90 -40.82 -87.79
N ASP A 128 -67.71 -40.96 -88.39
CA ASP A 128 -67.05 -42.25 -88.54
C ASP A 128 -66.80 -42.89 -87.16
N ASP A 129 -66.88 -44.21 -87.08
CA ASP A 129 -66.60 -44.97 -85.85
C ASP A 129 -65.24 -44.62 -85.23
N LYS A 130 -64.25 -44.30 -86.08
CA LYS A 130 -62.92 -43.84 -85.65
C LYS A 130 -62.97 -42.50 -84.90
N LEU A 131 -63.78 -41.54 -85.35
CA LEU A 131 -63.94 -40.26 -84.65
C LEU A 131 -64.64 -40.46 -83.30
N ASN A 132 -65.66 -41.33 -83.25
CA ASN A 132 -66.36 -41.62 -82.00
C ASN A 132 -65.41 -42.27 -80.98
N GLN A 133 -64.54 -43.18 -81.43
CA GLN A 133 -63.49 -43.75 -80.59
C GLN A 133 -62.49 -42.69 -80.12
N ASP A 134 -61.98 -41.84 -81.02
CA ASP A 134 -61.04 -40.76 -80.68
C ASP A 134 -61.65 -39.78 -79.64
N ILE A 135 -62.93 -39.41 -79.80
CA ILE A 135 -63.66 -38.54 -78.87
C ILE A 135 -63.85 -39.22 -77.52
N SER A 136 -64.21 -40.52 -77.50
CA SER A 136 -64.37 -41.30 -76.28
C SER A 136 -63.07 -41.36 -75.47
N ASP A 137 -61.94 -41.64 -76.15
CA ASP A 137 -60.63 -41.70 -75.51
C ASP A 137 -60.18 -40.33 -74.98
N ILE A 138 -60.49 -39.24 -75.70
CA ILE A 138 -60.24 -37.87 -75.26
C ILE A 138 -61.08 -37.51 -74.03
N LEU A 139 -62.37 -37.86 -74.02
CA LEU A 139 -63.26 -37.64 -72.88
C LEU A 139 -62.77 -38.38 -71.64
N LYS A 140 -62.29 -39.62 -71.80
CA LYS A 140 -61.70 -40.39 -70.70
C LYS A 140 -60.47 -39.68 -70.12
N GLN A 141 -59.54 -39.25 -70.98
CA GLN A 141 -58.36 -38.49 -70.55
C GLN A 141 -58.74 -37.18 -69.86
N TRP A 142 -59.79 -36.51 -70.32
CA TRP A 142 -60.31 -35.28 -69.71
C TRP A 142 -60.81 -35.52 -68.28
N HIS A 143 -61.61 -36.58 -68.07
CA HIS A 143 -62.06 -36.96 -66.74
C HIS A 143 -60.89 -37.30 -65.81
N GLU A 144 -59.91 -38.07 -66.30
CA GLU A 144 -58.70 -38.41 -65.53
C GLU A 144 -57.91 -37.17 -65.10
N ILE A 145 -57.74 -36.17 -65.98
CA ILE A 145 -57.08 -34.90 -65.62
C ILE A 145 -57.91 -34.11 -64.60
N THR A 146 -59.23 -34.04 -64.78
CA THR A 146 -60.12 -33.30 -63.88
C THR A 146 -60.10 -33.89 -62.47
N ASP A 147 -60.10 -35.22 -62.36
CA ASP A 147 -59.98 -35.93 -61.09
C ASP A 147 -58.61 -35.69 -60.44
N LEU A 148 -57.53 -35.72 -61.24
CA LEU A 148 -56.17 -35.45 -60.77
C LEU A 148 -56.04 -34.00 -60.26
N GLN A 149 -56.55 -33.02 -61.01
CA GLN A 149 -56.57 -31.61 -60.61
C GLN A 149 -57.30 -31.45 -59.28
N THR A 150 -58.48 -32.07 -59.13
CA THR A 150 -59.26 -32.03 -57.89
C THR A 150 -58.50 -32.59 -56.70
N LYS A 151 -57.81 -33.73 -56.88
CA LYS A 151 -56.95 -34.33 -55.84
C LYS A 151 -55.81 -33.40 -55.44
N VAL A 152 -55.04 -32.90 -56.41
CA VAL A 152 -53.92 -31.99 -56.16
C VAL A 152 -54.37 -30.70 -55.46
N PHE A 153 -55.50 -30.13 -55.86
CA PHE A 153 -56.05 -28.94 -55.20
C PHE A 153 -56.45 -29.21 -53.74
N ASN A 154 -57.09 -30.36 -53.48
CA ASN A 154 -57.47 -30.73 -52.11
C ASN A 154 -56.23 -30.98 -51.24
N GLU A 155 -55.21 -31.66 -51.75
CA GLU A 155 -53.95 -31.89 -51.06
C GLU A 155 -53.21 -30.57 -50.76
N GLU A 156 -53.05 -29.68 -51.75
CA GLU A 156 -52.42 -28.37 -51.53
C GLU A 156 -53.19 -27.54 -50.50
N ARG A 157 -54.52 -27.59 -50.53
CA ARG A 157 -55.36 -26.88 -49.54
C ARG A 157 -55.16 -27.44 -48.14
N GLN A 158 -55.09 -28.76 -47.98
CA GLN A 158 -54.82 -29.40 -46.70
C GLN A 158 -53.41 -29.08 -46.19
N ILE A 159 -52.40 -29.15 -47.06
CA ILE A 159 -51.01 -28.80 -46.73
C ILE A 159 -50.93 -27.33 -46.30
N GLN A 160 -51.58 -26.42 -47.02
CA GLN A 160 -51.58 -25.00 -46.67
C GLN A 160 -52.26 -24.73 -45.31
N GLN A 161 -53.32 -25.47 -44.99
CA GLN A 161 -53.97 -25.38 -43.67
C GLN A 161 -53.07 -25.94 -42.56
N ALA A 162 -52.42 -27.08 -42.79
CA ALA A 162 -51.47 -27.68 -41.84
C ALA A 162 -50.26 -26.78 -41.60
N ASP A 163 -49.66 -26.23 -42.66
CA ASP A 163 -48.58 -25.24 -42.60
C ASP A 163 -49.00 -24.03 -41.76
N SER A 164 -50.20 -23.50 -41.98
CA SER A 164 -50.71 -22.33 -41.25
C SER A 164 -50.91 -22.64 -39.77
N GLN A 165 -51.37 -23.85 -39.42
CA GLN A 165 -51.51 -24.28 -38.03
C GLN A 165 -50.14 -24.44 -37.36
N GLN A 166 -49.19 -25.11 -38.00
CA GLN A 166 -47.84 -25.27 -37.48
C GLN A 166 -47.15 -23.91 -37.29
N PHE A 167 -47.29 -23.00 -38.25
CA PHE A 167 -46.73 -21.65 -38.13
C PHE A 167 -47.34 -20.88 -36.95
N LYS A 168 -48.64 -21.03 -36.69
CA LYS A 168 -49.28 -20.42 -35.50
C LYS A 168 -48.72 -21.00 -34.19
N VAL A 169 -48.50 -22.31 -34.13
CA VAL A 169 -47.89 -22.95 -32.95
C VAL A 169 -46.47 -22.43 -32.75
N PHE A 170 -45.64 -22.48 -33.79
CA PHE A 170 -44.28 -21.96 -33.78
C PHE A 170 -44.22 -20.49 -33.36
N SER A 171 -45.06 -19.63 -33.94
CA SER A 171 -45.11 -18.21 -33.62
C SER A 171 -45.48 -17.97 -32.15
N ASN A 172 -46.48 -18.69 -31.62
CA ASN A 172 -46.85 -18.59 -30.21
C ASN A 172 -45.73 -19.06 -29.27
N ASP A 173 -45.04 -20.15 -29.61
CA ASP A 173 -43.93 -20.67 -28.82
C ASP A 173 -42.74 -19.71 -28.84
N TYR A 174 -42.44 -19.13 -30.00
CA TYR A 174 -41.43 -18.08 -30.14
C TYR A 174 -41.77 -16.85 -29.29
N TYR A 175 -43.01 -16.35 -29.36
CA TYR A 175 -43.44 -15.22 -28.53
C TYR A 175 -43.31 -15.52 -27.03
N LYS A 176 -43.71 -16.72 -26.59
CA LYS A 176 -43.56 -17.14 -25.19
C LYS A 176 -42.10 -17.26 -24.76
N GLN A 177 -41.25 -17.86 -25.59
CA GLN A 177 -39.82 -17.94 -25.31
C GLN A 177 -39.20 -16.54 -25.23
N ASN A 178 -39.53 -15.66 -26.17
CA ASN A 178 -39.02 -14.30 -26.17
C ASN A 178 -39.49 -13.52 -24.92
N GLU A 179 -40.76 -13.64 -24.55
CA GLU A 179 -41.29 -13.04 -23.32
C GLU A 179 -40.59 -13.58 -22.06
N MET A 180 -40.35 -14.89 -21.98
CA MET A 180 -39.61 -15.51 -20.87
C MET A 180 -38.16 -15.03 -20.83
N THR A 181 -37.49 -14.94 -21.97
CA THR A 181 -36.10 -14.46 -22.07
C THR A 181 -36.01 -13.01 -21.63
N HIS A 182 -36.91 -12.13 -22.07
CA HIS A 182 -36.96 -10.74 -21.61
C HIS A 182 -37.21 -10.63 -20.11
N LYS A 183 -38.17 -11.39 -19.56
CA LYS A 183 -38.41 -11.45 -18.11
C LYS A 183 -37.17 -11.90 -17.32
N LEU A 184 -36.44 -12.88 -17.85
CA LEU A 184 -35.19 -13.35 -17.23
C LEU A 184 -34.12 -12.26 -17.29
N LEU A 185 -33.98 -11.59 -18.43
CA LEU A 185 -33.00 -10.52 -18.65
C LEU A 185 -33.28 -9.34 -17.72
N ASP A 186 -34.55 -8.93 -17.58
CA ASP A 186 -34.99 -7.89 -16.64
C ASP A 186 -34.71 -8.27 -15.18
N LYS A 187 -34.92 -9.54 -14.82
CA LYS A 187 -34.62 -10.05 -13.48
C LYS A 187 -33.12 -9.99 -13.20
N VAL A 188 -32.30 -10.52 -14.11
CA VAL A 188 -30.83 -10.49 -13.98
C VAL A 188 -30.32 -9.05 -13.94
N HIS A 189 -30.86 -8.16 -14.77
CA HIS A 189 -30.51 -6.74 -14.77
C HIS A 189 -30.86 -6.07 -13.44
N SER A 190 -32.05 -6.36 -12.90
CA SER A 190 -32.49 -5.85 -11.60
C SER A 190 -31.61 -6.35 -10.45
N GLU A 191 -31.24 -7.64 -10.45
CA GLU A 191 -30.32 -8.22 -9.48
C GLU A 191 -28.92 -7.59 -9.58
N LEU A 192 -28.41 -7.39 -10.79
CA LEU A 192 -27.10 -6.81 -11.04
C LEU A 192 -27.05 -5.32 -10.62
N LEU A 193 -28.12 -4.58 -10.91
CA LEU A 193 -28.29 -3.20 -10.47
C LEU A 193 -28.39 -3.11 -8.94
N HIS A 194 -29.14 -4.01 -8.30
CA HIS A 194 -29.22 -4.07 -6.84
C HIS A 194 -27.85 -4.33 -6.21
N ASN A 195 -27.11 -5.31 -6.72
CA ASN A 195 -25.76 -5.64 -6.25
C ASN A 195 -24.80 -4.46 -6.45
N TYR A 196 -24.88 -3.78 -7.59
CA TYR A 196 -24.10 -2.57 -7.85
C TYR A 196 -24.41 -1.47 -6.83
N LEU A 197 -25.69 -1.16 -6.59
CA LEU A 197 -26.09 -0.13 -5.61
C LEU A 197 -25.67 -0.50 -4.18
N MET A 198 -25.72 -1.78 -3.81
CA MET A 198 -25.23 -2.24 -2.51
C MET A 198 -23.72 -2.09 -2.38
N ALA A 199 -22.95 -2.47 -3.42
CA ALA A 199 -21.51 -2.27 -3.47
C ALA A 199 -21.13 -0.77 -3.43
N GLU A 200 -21.87 0.08 -4.14
CA GLU A 200 -21.67 1.52 -4.14
C GLU A 200 -21.94 2.12 -2.75
N ARG A 201 -23.02 1.70 -2.08
CA ARG A 201 -23.32 2.10 -0.69
C ARG A 201 -22.24 1.65 0.28
N ALA A 202 -21.79 0.41 0.18
CA ALA A 202 -20.71 -0.11 1.01
C ALA A 202 -19.41 0.68 0.80
N SER A 203 -19.07 1.00 -0.46
CA SER A 203 -17.91 1.83 -0.82
C SER A 203 -18.02 3.24 -0.26
N LYS A 204 -19.18 3.91 -0.40
CA LYS A 204 -19.44 5.23 0.19
C LYS A 204 -19.33 5.22 1.72
N SER A 205 -19.85 4.17 2.38
CA SER A 205 -19.73 4.00 3.83
C SER A 205 -18.28 3.80 4.26
N LEU A 206 -17.50 3.01 3.52
CA LEU A 206 -16.07 2.82 3.79
C LEU A 206 -15.28 4.12 3.62
N LEU A 207 -15.58 4.89 2.57
CA LEU A 207 -15.02 6.23 2.34
C LEU A 207 -15.36 7.19 3.48
N ALA A 208 -16.62 7.24 3.91
CA ALA A 208 -17.05 8.07 5.04
C ALA A 208 -16.34 7.69 6.34
N ASN A 209 -16.23 6.39 6.63
CA ASN A 209 -15.49 5.88 7.80
C ASN A 209 -14.01 6.26 7.73
N ARG A 210 -13.36 6.09 6.56
CA ARG A 210 -11.96 6.50 6.36
C ARG A 210 -11.75 8.00 6.59
N GLN A 211 -12.65 8.84 6.08
CA GLN A 211 -12.60 10.29 6.31
C GLN A 211 -12.78 10.64 7.79
N SER A 212 -13.68 9.95 8.51
CA SER A 212 -13.86 10.14 9.95
C SER A 212 -12.61 9.73 10.73
N THR A 213 -12.01 8.58 10.41
CA THR A 213 -10.77 8.14 11.06
C THR A 213 -9.61 9.09 10.78
N GLN A 214 -9.52 9.62 9.55
CA GLN A 214 -8.50 10.58 9.18
C GLN A 214 -8.64 11.88 9.99
N LYS A 215 -9.85 12.44 10.09
CA LYS A 215 -10.12 13.59 10.96
C LYS A 215 -9.79 13.32 12.44
N GLY A 216 -10.04 12.11 12.93
CA GLY A 216 -9.66 11.69 14.28
C GLY A 216 -8.14 11.66 14.50
N ILE A 217 -7.39 11.23 13.48
CA ILE A 217 -5.92 11.25 13.51
C ILE A 217 -5.41 12.70 13.44
N ASP A 218 -5.96 13.53 12.56
CA ASP A 218 -5.55 14.94 12.41
C ASP A 218 -5.79 15.74 13.70
N THR A 219 -6.91 15.51 14.37
CA THR A 219 -7.20 16.11 15.69
C THR A 219 -6.25 15.61 16.78
N ARG A 220 -5.84 14.34 16.74
CA ARG A 220 -4.82 13.80 17.65
C ARG A 220 -3.45 14.43 17.40
N ILE A 221 -3.04 14.56 16.14
CA ILE A 221 -1.77 15.20 15.74
C ILE A 221 -1.75 16.63 16.24
N THR A 222 -2.79 17.42 15.96
CA THR A 222 -2.88 18.82 16.40
C THR A 222 -2.85 18.97 17.92
N SER A 223 -3.55 18.10 18.66
CA SER A 223 -3.49 18.09 20.13
C SER A 223 -2.08 17.78 20.64
N LEU A 224 -1.41 16.78 20.08
CA LEU A 224 -0.05 16.41 20.48
C LEU A 224 0.94 17.52 20.12
N SER A 225 0.81 18.16 18.96
CA SER A 225 1.61 19.33 18.59
C SER A 225 1.46 20.46 19.60
N HIS A 226 0.23 20.75 20.03
CA HIS A 226 -0.03 21.79 21.03
C HIS A 226 0.52 21.43 22.42
N GLU A 227 0.43 20.17 22.83
CA GLU A 227 1.06 19.68 24.07
C GLU A 227 2.59 19.81 24.01
N LEU A 228 3.18 19.54 22.84
CA LEU A 228 4.63 19.63 22.61
C LEU A 228 5.10 21.09 22.64
N GLU A 229 4.36 22.02 22.04
CA GLU A 229 4.58 23.47 22.17
C GLU A 229 4.50 23.91 23.63
N GLY A 230 3.44 23.49 24.36
CA GLY A 230 3.27 23.83 25.77
C GLY A 230 4.35 23.25 26.69
N LEU A 231 4.96 22.11 26.32
CA LEU A 231 6.13 21.56 26.99
C LEU A 231 7.40 22.36 26.68
N GLY A 232 7.57 22.81 25.43
CA GLY A 232 8.63 23.73 25.02
C GLY A 232 8.61 25.01 25.87
N ASP A 233 7.46 25.68 25.95
CA ASP A 233 7.28 26.90 26.75
C ASP A 233 7.58 26.69 28.24
N LYS A 234 7.19 25.55 28.80
CA LYS A 234 7.47 25.21 30.21
C LYS A 234 8.96 24.97 30.45
N LEU A 235 9.65 24.35 29.50
CA LEU A 235 11.10 24.12 29.58
C LEU A 235 11.87 25.45 29.47
N GLU A 236 11.48 26.33 28.55
CA GLU A 236 12.09 27.65 28.41
C GLU A 236 11.91 28.50 29.67
N ARG A 237 10.71 28.52 30.26
CA ARG A 237 10.47 29.21 31.54
C ARG A 237 11.32 28.64 32.68
N LYS A 238 11.40 27.31 32.82
CA LYS A 238 12.25 26.68 33.83
C LYS A 238 13.73 26.98 33.64
N LEU A 239 14.19 27.06 32.39
CA LEU A 239 15.56 27.44 32.06
C LEU A 239 15.83 28.91 32.46
N ALA A 240 14.89 29.82 32.16
CA ALA A 240 14.99 31.23 32.54
C ALA A 240 14.99 31.42 34.07
N GLU A 241 14.10 30.72 34.79
CA GLU A 241 14.07 30.74 36.26
C GLU A 241 15.35 30.18 36.89
N SER A 242 15.93 29.14 36.30
CA SER A 242 17.21 28.57 36.73
C SER A 242 18.35 29.58 36.58
N LYS A 243 18.42 30.30 35.45
CA LYS A 243 19.40 31.38 35.23
C LYS A 243 19.29 32.48 36.29
N VAL A 244 18.08 32.99 36.56
CA VAL A 244 17.86 34.02 37.58
C VAL A 244 18.26 33.56 38.98
N LYS A 245 18.01 32.29 39.33
CA LYS A 245 18.45 31.72 40.62
C LYS A 245 19.97 31.58 40.70
N MET A 246 20.62 31.23 39.60
CA MET A 246 22.08 31.13 39.53
C MET A 246 22.73 32.52 39.71
N ASP A 247 22.21 33.55 39.04
CA ASP A 247 22.71 34.93 39.15
C ASP A 247 22.58 35.46 40.58
N LYS A 248 21.46 35.20 41.27
CA LYS A 248 21.28 35.58 42.69
C LYS A 248 22.28 34.87 43.61
N LYS A 249 22.59 33.60 43.37
CA LYS A 249 23.61 32.87 44.16
C LYS A 249 25.01 33.44 43.93
N LEU A 250 25.35 33.78 42.69
CA LEU A 250 26.61 34.45 42.34
C LEU A 250 26.75 35.79 43.08
N GLU A 251 25.69 36.60 43.13
CA GLU A 251 25.71 37.89 43.81
C GLU A 251 25.94 37.76 45.33
N ILE A 252 25.27 36.80 45.99
CA ILE A 252 25.45 36.52 47.42
C ILE A 252 26.89 36.06 47.72
N ASN A 253 27.43 35.12 46.94
CA ASN A 253 28.81 34.65 47.12
C ASN A 253 29.82 35.79 46.95
N THR A 254 29.59 36.70 45.98
CA THR A 254 30.47 37.85 45.77
C THR A 254 30.45 38.82 46.96
N LYS A 255 29.29 39.03 47.59
CA LYS A 255 29.17 39.86 48.81
C LYS A 255 29.88 39.22 50.01
N LEU A 256 29.67 37.92 50.25
CA LEU A 256 30.34 37.18 51.32
C LEU A 256 31.87 37.18 51.17
N MET A 257 32.37 37.03 49.94
CA MET A 257 33.81 37.08 49.66
C MET A 257 34.40 38.46 49.97
N LYS A 258 33.71 39.56 49.61
CA LYS A 258 34.13 40.93 49.95
C LYS A 258 34.16 41.20 51.46
N GLU A 259 33.20 40.66 52.22
CA GLU A 259 33.19 40.77 53.68
C GLU A 259 34.30 39.94 54.33
N GLY A 260 34.59 38.75 53.79
CA GLY A 260 35.73 37.93 54.23
C GLY A 260 37.06 38.66 54.08
N ILE A 261 37.28 39.31 52.94
CA ILE A 261 38.48 40.14 52.70
C ILE A 261 38.61 41.26 53.73
N LYS A 262 37.52 42.02 53.99
CA LYS A 262 37.54 43.11 54.99
C LYS A 262 37.85 42.62 56.42
N ARG A 263 37.34 41.46 56.82
CA ARG A 263 37.65 40.88 58.14
C ARG A 263 39.12 40.45 58.23
N GLN A 264 39.66 39.88 57.15
CA GLN A 264 41.07 39.49 57.09
C GLN A 264 42.00 40.71 57.16
N GLU A 265 41.66 41.80 56.47
CA GLU A 265 42.40 43.06 56.53
C GLU A 265 42.38 43.68 57.94
N ALA A 266 41.24 43.65 58.64
CA ALA A 266 41.13 44.12 60.01
C ALA A 266 41.97 43.30 61.01
N TYR A 267 41.99 41.97 60.84
CA TYR A 267 42.82 41.07 61.63
C TYR A 267 44.32 41.30 61.40
N ASN A 268 44.73 41.49 60.13
CA ASN A 268 46.12 41.79 59.81
C ASN A 268 46.55 43.15 60.39
N ALA A 269 45.66 44.15 60.40
CA ALA A 269 45.94 45.45 61.00
C ALA A 269 46.13 45.36 62.53
N SER A 270 45.34 44.54 63.24
CA SER A 270 45.54 44.34 64.69
C SER A 270 46.82 43.57 65.00
N ALA A 271 47.14 42.53 64.20
CA ALA A 271 48.38 41.79 64.33
C ALA A 271 49.63 42.67 64.12
N ALA A 272 49.57 43.65 63.21
CA ALA A 272 50.64 44.62 63.01
C ALA A 272 50.83 45.57 64.21
N ILE A 273 49.73 45.96 64.88
CA ILE A 273 49.78 46.80 66.09
C ILE A 273 50.39 46.03 67.27
N ASP A 274 50.03 44.76 67.43
CA ASP A 274 50.58 43.91 68.49
C ASP A 274 52.06 43.59 68.24
N ALA A 275 52.46 43.37 66.98
CA ALA A 275 53.87 43.24 66.61
C ALA A 275 54.69 44.51 66.94
N ALA A 276 54.13 45.70 66.70
CA ALA A 276 54.78 46.96 67.03
C ALA A 276 54.93 47.18 68.55
N LYS A 277 53.97 46.73 69.36
CA LYS A 277 54.08 46.74 70.83
C LYS A 277 55.14 45.75 71.33
N MET A 278 55.19 44.56 70.74
CA MET A 278 56.18 43.54 71.08
C MET A 278 57.60 43.98 70.71
N GLN A 279 57.76 44.68 69.57
CA GLN A 279 59.04 45.24 69.15
C GLN A 279 59.51 46.38 70.08
N LYS A 280 58.59 47.18 70.62
CA LYS A 280 58.92 48.20 71.63
C LYS A 280 59.38 47.56 72.94
N GLN A 281 58.70 46.51 73.41
CA GLN A 281 59.14 45.75 74.60
C GLN A 281 60.50 45.09 74.38
N LEU A 282 60.75 44.51 73.20
CA LEU A 282 62.05 43.91 72.89
C LEU A 282 63.19 44.94 72.86
N SER A 283 62.90 46.17 72.41
CA SER A 283 63.86 47.27 72.41
C SER A 283 64.17 47.76 73.83
N ASP A 284 63.17 47.84 74.71
CA ASP A 284 63.35 48.21 76.12
C ASP A 284 64.13 47.11 76.88
N ASP A 285 63.87 45.83 76.58
CA ASP A 285 64.60 44.69 77.12
C ASP A 285 66.06 44.64 76.61
N LEU A 286 66.30 44.95 75.33
CA LEU A 286 67.66 45.05 74.77
C LEU A 286 68.49 46.12 75.47
N PHE A 287 67.89 47.26 75.80
CA PHE A 287 68.56 48.33 76.56
C PHE A 287 68.88 47.88 77.98
N TYR A 288 67.95 47.20 78.66
CA TYR A 288 68.16 46.59 79.97
C TYR A 288 69.26 45.51 79.95
N PHE A 289 69.27 44.64 78.93
CA PHE A 289 70.29 43.59 78.80
C PHE A 289 71.67 44.15 78.42
N GLN A 290 71.77 45.24 77.65
CA GLN A 290 73.05 45.90 77.40
C GLN A 290 73.66 46.48 78.69
N ASP A 291 72.84 47.12 79.54
CA ASP A 291 73.27 47.64 80.84
C ASP A 291 73.71 46.50 81.79
N LYS A 292 72.97 45.38 81.75
CA LYS A 292 73.28 44.18 82.53
C LYS A 292 74.51 43.44 82.02
N VAL A 293 74.80 43.47 80.71
CA VAL A 293 76.03 42.94 80.11
C VAL A 293 77.24 43.80 80.47
N GLU A 294 77.10 45.13 80.54
CA GLU A 294 78.17 45.97 81.11
C GLU A 294 78.41 45.68 82.59
N GLU A 295 77.34 45.47 83.36
CA GLU A 295 77.44 45.12 84.78
C GLU A 295 78.05 43.71 84.96
N LEU A 296 77.70 42.76 84.10
CA LEU A 296 78.30 41.42 84.06
C LEU A 296 79.75 41.46 83.59
N LYS A 297 80.14 42.30 82.62
CA LYS A 297 81.56 42.52 82.29
C LYS A 297 82.34 43.13 83.46
N ARG A 298 81.71 43.99 84.28
CA ARG A 298 82.30 44.49 85.54
C ARG A 298 82.40 43.40 86.61
N LYS A 299 81.44 42.47 86.68
CA LYS A 299 81.44 41.31 87.60
C LYS A 299 82.41 40.21 87.13
N GLU A 300 82.54 39.96 85.84
CA GLU A 300 83.51 39.06 85.22
C GLU A 300 84.95 39.53 85.50
N LYS A 301 85.22 40.84 85.40
CA LYS A 301 86.49 41.44 85.82
C LYS A 301 86.79 41.26 87.32
N LYS A 302 85.76 41.10 88.16
CA LYS A 302 85.90 40.82 89.61
C LYS A 302 86.07 39.32 89.90
N ILE A 303 85.42 38.44 89.14
CA ILE A 303 85.49 36.99 89.30
C ILE A 303 86.79 36.40 88.73
N ASN A 304 87.37 36.98 87.67
CA ASN A 304 88.68 36.57 87.17
C ASN A 304 89.85 36.88 88.15
N ASN A 305 89.59 37.66 89.21
CA ASN A 305 90.55 38.02 90.25
C ASN A 305 90.34 37.28 91.59
N GLN A 306 89.41 36.33 91.68
CA GLN A 306 89.22 35.52 92.88
C GLN A 306 89.19 34.03 92.53
N LYS A 307 90.32 33.39 92.85
CA LYS A 307 90.48 31.94 92.92
C LYS A 307 89.61 31.41 94.07
N GLU A 308 88.61 30.58 93.76
CA GLU A 308 88.39 29.25 94.35
C GLU A 308 86.99 28.73 93.97
N PHE A 309 86.98 27.43 93.67
CA PHE A 309 85.92 26.68 93.00
C PHE A 309 84.95 26.12 94.05
N ASN A 310 83.64 26.39 93.92
CA ASN A 310 82.63 25.81 94.82
C ASN A 310 81.51 25.11 94.03
N PHE A 311 81.60 23.78 93.98
CA PHE A 311 80.72 22.86 93.23
C PHE A 311 79.25 22.84 93.71
N ALA A 312 78.97 23.37 94.91
CA ALA A 312 77.65 23.31 95.54
C ALA A 312 76.61 24.28 94.95
N GLU A 313 77.05 25.41 94.36
CA GLU A 313 76.13 26.35 93.67
C GLU A 313 75.73 25.85 92.28
N ALA A 314 76.53 24.99 91.65
CA ALA A 314 76.21 24.37 90.36
C ALA A 314 75.10 23.32 90.48
N GLU A 315 75.08 22.51 91.54
CA GLU A 315 74.01 21.53 91.80
C GLU A 315 72.66 22.18 92.13
N GLN A 316 72.64 23.29 92.87
CA GLN A 316 71.42 24.05 93.14
C GLN A 316 70.86 24.74 91.89
N LEU A 317 71.71 25.14 90.94
CA LEU A 317 71.28 25.74 89.67
C LEU A 317 70.68 24.67 88.73
N ILE A 318 71.25 23.47 88.70
CA ILE A 318 70.75 22.34 87.89
C ILE A 318 69.38 21.88 88.40
N SER A 319 69.18 21.77 89.72
CA SER A 319 67.89 21.37 90.29
C SER A 319 66.77 22.40 90.04
N LYS A 320 67.08 23.70 90.01
CA LYS A 320 66.12 24.75 89.63
C LYS A 320 65.74 24.67 88.15
N LEU A 321 66.72 24.47 87.26
CA LEU A 321 66.50 24.32 85.82
C LEU A 321 65.67 23.07 85.49
N GLU A 322 65.86 21.95 86.19
CA GLU A 322 65.03 20.75 86.00
C GLU A 322 63.56 20.96 86.45
N SER A 323 63.32 21.78 87.49
CA SER A 323 61.95 22.11 87.92
C SER A 323 61.24 23.04 86.93
N GLU A 324 61.97 23.99 86.33
CA GLU A 324 61.45 24.91 85.32
C GLU A 324 61.19 24.19 83.98
N TYR A 325 61.99 23.16 83.65
CA TYR A 325 61.80 22.35 82.45
C TYR A 325 60.55 21.44 82.53
N ASN A 326 60.30 20.83 83.70
CA ASN A 326 59.10 20.02 83.92
C ASN A 326 57.80 20.86 83.96
N ALA A 327 57.89 22.14 84.35
CA ALA A 327 56.78 23.09 84.27
C ALA A 327 56.43 23.46 82.82
N ILE A 328 57.44 23.58 81.94
CA ILE A 328 57.24 23.86 80.51
C ILE A 328 56.66 22.65 79.75
N ILE A 329 57.09 21.43 80.08
CA ILE A 329 56.52 20.19 79.51
C ILE A 329 55.05 20.02 79.90
N SER A 330 54.66 20.37 81.14
CA SER A 330 53.26 20.32 81.59
C SER A 330 52.39 21.41 80.96
N ALA A 331 52.95 22.58 80.65
CA ALA A 331 52.26 23.66 79.94
C ALA A 331 52.04 23.35 78.45
N ALA A 332 52.95 22.61 77.81
CA ALA A 332 52.81 22.17 76.43
C ALA A 332 51.77 21.02 76.24
N ALA A 333 51.53 20.21 77.28
CA ALA A 333 50.56 19.12 77.24
C ALA A 333 49.09 19.54 77.48
N ALA A 334 48.84 20.80 77.90
CA ALA A 334 47.52 21.29 78.33
C ALA A 334 46.79 22.17 77.29
N VAL A 335 47.28 22.29 76.05
CA VAL A 335 46.65 23.10 74.99
C VAL A 335 45.65 22.25 74.19
N PRO A 336 44.32 22.44 74.32
CA PRO A 336 43.33 21.46 73.85
C PRO A 336 42.90 21.57 72.36
N SER A 337 43.70 22.18 71.48
CA SER A 337 43.24 22.48 70.11
C SER A 337 44.31 22.50 69.02
N LEU A 338 45.24 21.53 69.02
CA LEU A 338 46.15 21.28 67.89
C LEU A 338 46.05 19.83 67.41
N ASP A 339 46.04 19.67 66.08
CA ASP A 339 45.87 18.39 65.39
C ASP A 339 47.01 17.39 65.67
N ALA A 340 46.69 16.10 65.68
CA ALA A 340 47.58 15.00 66.10
C ALA A 340 48.94 14.95 65.36
N GLU A 341 48.99 15.46 64.12
CA GLU A 341 50.20 15.49 63.29
C GLU A 341 51.24 16.53 63.77
N HIS A 342 50.78 17.63 64.38
CA HIS A 342 51.67 18.66 64.93
C HIS A 342 52.22 18.28 66.31
N HIS A 343 51.48 17.46 67.07
CA HIS A 343 51.98 16.85 68.32
C HIS A 343 53.17 15.91 68.06
N ILE A 344 53.10 15.09 66.99
CA ILE A 344 54.18 14.16 66.62
C ILE A 344 55.44 14.93 66.18
N ASN A 345 55.29 16.02 65.42
CA ASN A 345 56.43 16.82 64.98
C ASN A 345 57.13 17.56 66.13
N LEU A 346 56.38 18.08 67.11
CA LEU A 346 56.95 18.77 68.27
C LEU A 346 57.65 17.79 69.23
N ILE A 347 57.08 16.61 69.45
CA ILE A 347 57.71 15.52 70.22
C ILE A 347 58.99 15.04 69.52
N ASN A 348 58.99 14.90 68.19
CA ASN A 348 60.18 14.48 67.44
C ASN A 348 61.28 15.55 67.43
N SER A 349 60.95 16.84 67.32
CA SER A 349 61.94 17.93 67.42
C SER A 349 62.57 18.04 68.82
N VAL A 350 61.79 17.82 69.87
CA VAL A 350 62.29 17.83 71.26
C VAL A 350 63.09 16.56 71.57
N ALA A 351 62.66 15.38 71.11
CA ALA A 351 63.44 14.14 71.22
C ALA A 351 64.78 14.24 70.47
N HIS A 352 64.81 14.90 69.31
CA HIS A 352 66.04 15.14 68.55
C HIS A 352 66.99 16.11 69.27
N ALA A 353 66.46 17.16 69.91
CA ALA A 353 67.26 18.10 70.71
C ALA A 353 67.83 17.44 71.99
N VAL A 354 67.06 16.56 72.64
CA VAL A 354 67.51 15.78 73.80
C VAL A 354 68.55 14.73 73.40
N SER A 355 68.39 14.07 72.24
CA SER A 355 69.40 13.12 71.75
C SER A 355 70.72 13.82 71.36
N GLU A 356 70.66 15.01 70.74
CA GLU A 356 71.87 15.81 70.48
C GLU A 356 72.56 16.29 71.77
N HIS A 357 71.79 16.58 72.83
CA HIS A 357 72.36 17.02 74.11
C HIS A 357 72.96 15.85 74.93
N VAL A 358 72.38 14.65 74.81
CA VAL A 358 72.93 13.41 75.39
C VAL A 358 74.17 12.93 74.64
N ASP A 359 74.22 13.10 73.32
CA ASP A 359 75.42 12.79 72.53
C ASP A 359 76.55 13.81 72.74
N LYS A 360 76.22 15.09 73.02
CA LYS A 360 77.18 16.11 73.48
C LYS A 360 77.65 15.91 74.94
N SER A 361 76.84 15.32 75.82
CA SER A 361 77.29 14.99 77.19
C SER A 361 78.15 13.72 77.24
N LYS A 362 77.86 12.73 76.38
CA LYS A 362 78.72 11.54 76.22
C LYS A 362 80.09 11.89 75.62
N SER A 363 80.18 12.83 74.69
CA SER A 363 81.48 13.32 74.18
C SER A 363 82.28 14.12 75.22
N SER A 364 81.60 14.78 76.18
CA SER A 364 82.25 15.38 77.35
C SER A 364 82.79 14.34 78.35
N SER A 365 82.12 13.19 78.53
CA SER A 365 82.63 12.10 79.39
C SER A 365 83.83 11.34 78.79
N MET A 366 83.98 11.34 77.45
CA MET A 366 85.17 10.82 76.76
C MET A 366 86.39 11.76 76.91
N LEU A 367 86.15 13.07 77.01
CA LEU A 367 87.20 14.05 77.32
C LEU A 367 87.65 13.98 78.79
N ASP A 368 86.76 13.55 79.69
CA ASP A 368 87.05 13.39 81.12
C ASP A 368 87.86 12.12 81.44
N SER A 369 87.71 11.06 80.61
CA SER A 369 88.56 9.86 80.68
C SER A 369 89.95 10.07 80.08
N GLN A 370 90.09 10.90 79.04
CA GLN A 370 91.37 11.37 78.52
C GLN A 370 92.08 12.34 79.48
N ALA A 371 91.34 13.19 80.21
CA ALA A 371 91.90 14.08 81.24
C ALA A 371 92.39 13.31 82.49
N LYS A 372 91.72 12.22 82.91
CA LYS A 372 92.19 11.36 84.02
C LYS A 372 93.42 10.53 83.64
N GLN A 373 93.56 10.09 82.39
CA GLN A 373 94.80 9.46 81.91
C GLN A 373 95.98 10.44 81.88
N LEU A 374 95.76 11.70 81.49
CA LEU A 374 96.79 12.76 81.59
C LEU A 374 97.08 13.16 83.05
N GLY A 375 96.09 13.15 83.94
CA GLY A 375 96.27 13.36 85.38
C GLY A 375 97.08 12.25 86.08
N SER A 376 97.03 11.02 85.57
CA SER A 376 97.87 9.89 86.03
C SER A 376 99.34 10.01 85.61
N ALA A 377 99.65 10.82 84.59
CA ALA A 377 101.02 11.10 84.15
C ALA A 377 101.68 12.23 84.97
N ILE A 378 100.92 13.24 85.38
CA ILE A 378 101.46 14.44 86.06
C ILE A 378 101.66 14.23 87.57
N LYS A 379 100.89 13.35 88.23
CA LYS A 379 101.14 13.04 89.66
C LYS A 379 102.33 12.11 89.91
N LYS A 380 102.84 11.41 88.88
CA LYS A 380 104.09 10.64 88.96
C LYS A 380 105.35 11.52 88.85
N SER A 381 105.24 12.79 88.46
CA SER A 381 106.40 13.69 88.32
C SER A 381 106.70 14.58 89.53
N HIS A 382 105.92 14.49 90.63
CA HIS A 382 106.10 15.37 91.81
C HIS A 382 106.17 14.67 93.19
N LYS A 383 106.49 13.37 93.24
CA LYS A 383 107.08 12.76 94.44
C LYS A 383 108.43 12.15 94.07
N LYS A 384 109.39 13.04 93.82
CA LYS A 384 110.82 12.83 94.01
C LYS A 384 111.22 13.60 95.25
#